data_AF-A0A973FVP7-F1
#
_entry.id   AF-A0A973FVP7-F1
#
_cell.length_a   1.000
_cell.length_b   1.000
_cell.length_c   1.000
_cell.angle_alpha   90.00
_cell.angle_beta   90.00
_cell.angle_gamma   90.00
#
_symmetry.space_group_name_H-M   'P 1'
#
loop_
_entity.id
_entity.type
_entity.pdbx_description
1 polymer ?
#
loop_
_entity_poly.entity_id
_entity_poly.type
_entity_poly.pdbx_seq_one_letter_code
_entity_poly.pdbx_strand_id
1 'polypeptide(L)'
;LRFVGSHFLWKMVRRMVGILVEVGRGKLTYRDVKKLLEQPSDVPAKHTAPPSGLFLERVFYEGDPKKAAHSGGLLFPLILHDR
;
A
#
# COMPACT_ATOMS: atom_id res chain seq x y z
N LEU A 1 0.43 -2.97 4.99
CA LEU A 1 0.01 -2.53 3.64
C LEU A 1 1.26 -2.40 2.78
N ARG A 2 1.27 -2.93 1.55
CA ARG A 2 2.39 -2.82 0.61
C ARG A 2 1.96 -2.00 -0.59
N PHE A 3 2.76 -1.02 -0.99
CA PHE A 3 2.51 -0.15 -2.13
C PHE A 3 3.63 -0.34 -3.15
N VAL A 4 3.27 -0.59 -4.41
CA VAL A 4 4.21 -0.74 -5.53
C VAL A 4 3.78 0.24 -6.60
N GLY A 5 4.72 1.00 -7.12
CA GLY A 5 4.47 2.01 -8.14
C GLY A 5 5.79 2.45 -8.78
N SER A 6 5.70 3.08 -9.95
CA SER A 6 6.86 3.68 -10.60
C SER A 6 7.34 4.91 -9.83
N HIS A 7 6.41 5.75 -9.40
CA HIS A 7 6.67 6.97 -8.63
C HIS A 7 5.52 7.25 -7.66
N PHE A 8 5.83 8.02 -6.61
CA PHE A 8 4.84 8.48 -5.64
C PHE A 8 4.96 10.00 -5.47
N LEU A 9 3.83 10.68 -5.34
CA LEU A 9 3.81 12.09 -5.01
C LEU A 9 4.23 12.31 -3.55
N TRP A 10 4.60 13.55 -3.22
CA TRP A 10 4.92 13.92 -1.85
C TRP A 10 3.77 13.56 -0.89
N LYS A 11 4.11 12.82 0.17
CA LYS A 11 3.17 12.30 1.18
C LYS A 11 2.08 11.34 0.68
N MET A 12 2.08 10.94 -0.60
CA MET A 12 1.01 10.13 -1.22
C MET A 12 0.68 8.87 -0.43
N VAL A 13 1.69 8.01 -0.20
CA VAL A 13 1.50 6.72 0.50
C VAL A 13 0.92 6.93 1.90
N ARG A 14 1.46 7.88 2.68
CA ARG A 14 1.00 8.17 4.04
C ARG A 14 -0.42 8.71 4.07
N ARG A 15 -0.83 9.50 3.07
CA ARG A 15 -2.21 9.98 2.93
C ARG A 15 -3.18 8.84 2.56
N MET A 16 -2.79 7.96 1.64
CA MET A 16 -3.58 6.77 1.30
C MET A 16 -3.79 5.86 2.51
N VAL A 17 -2.71 5.56 3.25
CA VAL A 17 -2.80 4.77 4.50
C VAL A 17 -3.73 5.44 5.51
N GLY A 18 -3.63 6.75 5.66
CA GLY A 18 -4.51 7.55 6.52
C GLY A 18 -6.00 7.35 6.23
N ILE A 19 -6.38 7.48 4.96
CA ILE A 19 -7.76 7.25 4.52
C ILE A 19 -8.19 5.80 4.77
N LEU A 20 -7.35 4.82 4.45
CA LEU A 20 -7.66 3.40 4.69
C LEU A 20 -7.88 3.09 6.18
N VAL A 21 -7.14 3.74 7.08
CA VAL A 21 -7.35 3.60 8.53
C VAL A 21 -8.71 4.15 8.95
N GLU A 22 -9.13 5.32 8.44
CA GLU A 22 -10.45 5.87 8.78
C GLU A 22 -11.59 5.01 8.21
N VAL A 23 -11.40 4.37 7.05
CA VAL A 23 -12.34 3.35 6.53
C VAL A 23 -12.39 2.13 7.46
N GLY A 24 -11.24 1.59 7.88
CA GLY A 24 -11.18 0.46 8.82
C GLY A 24 -11.81 0.76 10.19
N ARG A 25 -11.85 2.03 10.59
CA ARG A 25 -12.54 2.53 11.79
C ARG A 25 -14.03 2.82 11.57
N GLY A 26 -14.54 2.65 10.36
CA GLY A 26 -15.94 2.94 10.00
C GLY A 26 -16.29 4.43 9.91
N LYS A 27 -15.29 5.33 9.90
CA LYS A 27 -15.51 6.78 9.83
C LYS A 27 -15.64 7.32 8.41
N LEU A 28 -15.09 6.60 7.43
CA LEU A 28 -15.26 6.88 6.01
C LEU A 28 -15.85 5.66 5.31
N THR A 29 -16.77 5.90 4.38
CA THR A 29 -17.36 4.84 3.56
C THR A 29 -16.62 4.70 2.23
N TYR A 30 -16.86 3.58 1.53
CA TYR A 30 -16.38 3.41 0.16
C TYR A 30 -16.81 4.56 -0.77
N ARG A 31 -18.04 5.09 -0.59
CA ARG A 31 -18.55 6.20 -1.39
C ARG A 31 -17.76 7.49 -1.13
N ASP A 32 -17.33 7.73 0.11
CA ASP A 32 -16.51 8.89 0.45
C ASP A 32 -15.13 8.78 -0.21
N VAL A 33 -14.50 7.61 -0.15
CA VAL A 33 -13.21 7.37 -0.82
C VAL A 33 -13.33 7.57 -2.34
N LYS A 34 -14.42 7.11 -2.97
CA LYS A 34 -14.66 7.34 -4.40
C LYS A 34 -14.69 8.83 -4.74
N LYS A 35 -15.39 9.65 -3.94
CA LYS A 35 -15.42 11.10 -4.11
C LYS A 35 -14.03 11.74 -3.99
N LEU A 36 -13.20 11.27 -3.04
CA LEU A 36 -11.83 11.76 -2.86
C LEU A 36 -10.92 11.47 -4.05
N LEU A 37 -11.24 10.46 -4.88
CA LEU A 37 -10.50 10.14 -6.10
C LEU A 37 -11.00 10.93 -7.31
N GLU A 38 -12.28 11.30 -7.32
CA GLU A 38 -12.93 11.98 -8.45
C GLU A 38 -12.81 13.51 -8.35
N GLN A 39 -12.62 14.05 -7.16
CA GLN A 39 -12.62 15.50 -6.91
C GLN A 39 -11.43 15.92 -6.03
N PRO A 40 -10.83 17.10 -6.29
CA PRO A 40 -9.82 17.66 -5.40
C PRO A 40 -10.34 17.82 -3.97
N SER A 41 -9.56 17.38 -2.99
CA SER A 41 -9.92 17.47 -1.58
C SER A 41 -8.69 17.57 -0.68
N ASP A 42 -8.82 18.30 0.43
CA ASP A 42 -7.79 18.41 1.46
C ASP A 42 -7.90 17.34 2.55
N VAL A 43 -8.98 16.55 2.54
CA VAL A 43 -9.27 15.50 3.53
C VAL A 43 -8.12 14.51 3.67
N PRO A 44 -7.49 13.97 2.59
CA PRO A 44 -6.37 13.06 2.74
C PRO A 44 -5.16 13.68 3.47
N ALA A 45 -4.96 15.00 3.34
CA ALA A 45 -3.86 15.68 4.02
C ALA A 45 -4.07 15.73 5.55
N LYS A 46 -5.32 15.88 6.00
CA LYS A 46 -5.71 15.92 7.42
C LYS A 46 -5.53 14.57 8.12
N HIS A 47 -5.59 13.48 7.38
CA HIS A 47 -5.43 12.11 7.91
C HIS A 47 -4.05 11.50 7.63
N THR A 48 -3.03 12.30 7.32
CA THR A 48 -1.69 11.77 6.99
C THR A 48 -1.16 10.86 8.11
N ALA A 49 -0.93 9.57 7.80
CA ALA A 49 -0.42 8.60 8.77
C ALA A 49 0.97 9.01 9.32
N PRO A 50 1.37 8.63 10.54
CA PRO A 50 2.72 8.88 11.08
C PRO A 50 3.85 8.34 10.18
N PRO A 51 5.06 8.94 10.18
CA PRO A 51 6.15 8.50 9.32
C PRO A 51 6.82 7.21 9.81
N SER A 52 6.78 6.93 11.11
CA SER A 52 7.50 5.80 11.74
C SER A 52 7.08 4.42 11.24
N GLY A 53 5.89 4.30 10.64
CA GLY A 53 5.39 3.04 10.06
C GLY A 53 5.66 2.85 8.57
N LEU A 54 6.31 3.81 7.90
CA LEU A 54 6.64 3.73 6.48
C LEU A 54 8.12 3.44 6.28
N PHE A 55 8.42 2.37 5.56
CA PHE A 55 9.78 2.02 5.14
C PHE A 55 9.78 1.63 3.66
N LEU A 56 10.91 1.85 2.99
CA LEU A 56 11.12 1.41 1.61
C LEU A 56 11.52 -0.07 1.63
N GLU A 57 10.71 -0.93 1.02
CA GLU A 57 10.95 -2.37 0.99
C GLU A 57 11.96 -2.77 -0.10
N ARG A 58 11.79 -2.26 -1.32
CA ARG A 58 12.61 -2.61 -2.49
C ARG A 58 12.48 -1.56 -3.60
N VAL A 59 13.56 -1.40 -4.36
CA VAL A 59 13.59 -0.69 -5.65
C VAL A 59 13.88 -1.72 -6.73
N PHE A 60 13.20 -1.62 -7.88
CA PHE A 60 13.39 -2.50 -9.03
C PHE A 60 14.08 -1.75 -10.16
N TYR A 61 15.15 -2.32 -10.70
CA TYR A 61 15.86 -1.83 -11.87
C TYR A 61 15.55 -2.69 -13.10
N GLU A 62 15.91 -2.20 -14.28
CA GLU A 62 15.80 -2.98 -15.51
C GLU A 62 16.71 -4.22 -15.43
N GLY A 63 16.18 -5.38 -15.82
CA GLY A 63 16.88 -6.66 -15.69
C GLY A 63 16.74 -7.35 -14.33
N ASP A 64 16.21 -6.66 -13.30
CA ASP A 64 15.92 -7.34 -12.03
C ASP A 64 14.85 -8.42 -12.23
N PRO A 65 15.01 -9.61 -11.65
CA PRO A 65 13.96 -10.61 -11.65
C PRO A 65 12.74 -10.01 -10.94
N LYS A 66 11.65 -9.79 -11.69
CA LYS A 66 10.36 -9.38 -11.14
C LYS A 66 9.82 -10.53 -10.30
N LYS A 67 10.31 -10.70 -9.07
CA LYS A 67 9.61 -11.50 -8.07
C LYS A 67 8.30 -10.78 -7.80
N ALA A 68 7.20 -11.30 -8.35
CA ALA A 68 5.85 -10.92 -7.94
C ALA A 68 5.86 -10.91 -6.42
N ALA A 69 5.62 -9.73 -5.85
CA ALA A 69 5.93 -9.43 -4.47
C ALA A 69 5.32 -10.52 -3.58
N HIS A 70 6.18 -11.37 -3.01
CA HIS A 70 5.78 -12.59 -2.34
C HIS A 70 4.78 -12.24 -1.24
N SER A 71 3.62 -12.88 -1.30
CA SER A 71 2.62 -12.89 -0.25
C SER A 71 3.22 -13.64 0.94
N GLY A 72 3.58 -12.93 1.99
CA GLY A 72 3.84 -13.58 3.28
C GLY A 72 2.50 -14.07 3.83
N GLY A 73 2.25 -15.38 3.76
CA GLY A 73 1.11 -16.02 4.41
C GLY A 73 0.78 -17.40 3.84
N LEU A 74 1.37 -18.44 4.43
CA LEU A 74 1.02 -19.86 4.34
C LEU A 74 1.34 -20.58 3.02
N LEU A 75 2.56 -21.13 2.93
CA LEU A 75 2.76 -22.44 2.32
C LEU A 75 3.81 -23.19 3.15
N PHE A 76 3.33 -24.26 3.77
CA PHE A 76 4.07 -25.24 4.55
C PHE A 76 5.37 -25.65 3.83
N PRO A 77 6.49 -25.81 4.55
CA PRO A 77 7.63 -26.54 4.00
C PRO A 77 7.26 -28.02 4.10
N LEU A 78 6.63 -28.58 3.07
CA LEU A 78 6.55 -30.03 2.96
C LEU A 78 6.40 -30.48 1.51
N ILE A 79 7.28 -31.43 1.20
CA ILE A 79 7.30 -32.38 0.08
C ILE A 79 8.06 -31.88 -1.15
N LEU A 80 9.35 -32.19 -1.27
CA LEU A 80 10.02 -33.46 -1.61
C LEU A 80 10.19 -33.64 -3.12
N HIS A 81 11.45 -33.93 -3.47
CA HIS A 81 11.90 -34.88 -4.47
C HIS A 81 11.52 -34.72 -5.95
N ASP A 82 12.62 -34.60 -6.69
CA ASP A 82 12.98 -35.40 -7.86
C ASP A 82 12.89 -34.68 -9.22
N ARG A 83 14.05 -34.75 -9.90
CA ARG A 83 14.41 -34.33 -11.26
C ARG A 83 14.86 -32.87 -11.44
#